data_AF-A0A1F2PJY4-F1
#
_entry.id   AF-A0A1F2PJY4-F1
#
_cell.length_a   1.000
_cell.length_b   1.000
_cell.length_c   1.000
_cell.angle_alpha   90.00
_cell.angle_beta   90.00
_cell.angle_gamma   90.00
#
_symmetry.space_group_name_H-M   'P 1'
#
loop_
_entity.id
_entity.type
_entity.pdbx_description
1 polymer ?
#
loop_
_entity_poly.entity_id
_entity_poly.type
_entity_poly.pdbx_seq_one_letter_code
_entity_poly.pdbx_strand_id
1 'polypeptide(L)'
;MIKSVYSLMLFDEIVEKIDQIAYENNTNRSQLINDILAEKIGLVTPEQKIQKILEQLDENFSDTLSVSQINKNSSIQFGKSLKYKYRPKVRYSYEFISSKRGKYAVLKISSRTKSENLNDHFDEFFKLIADIEKAQQGDHRDLVENLTNHKFIRAFEDEAELTQDIETVTDNLTRYLKMIDRAMNVYFSKVDEAGVKDLTNLLENIYREDYKKNNQ
;
A
#
# COMPACT_ATOMS: atom_id res chain seq x y z
N MET A 1 -18.18 7.89 3.64
CA MET A 1 -19.15 8.35 4.67
C MET A 1 -18.84 9.80 5.02
N ILE A 2 -19.85 10.64 5.13
CA ILE A 2 -19.70 12.06 5.53
C ILE A 2 -19.76 12.11 7.06
N LYS A 3 -18.82 12.81 7.71
CA LYS A 3 -18.86 13.04 9.16
C LYS A 3 -19.81 14.20 9.46
N SER A 4 -20.70 14.01 10.43
CA SER A 4 -21.59 15.05 10.94
C SER A 4 -21.18 15.45 12.35
N VAL A 5 -21.32 16.74 12.68
CA VAL A 5 -21.10 17.24 14.04
C VAL A 5 -22.39 17.05 14.84
N TYR A 6 -22.28 16.44 16.02
CA TYR A 6 -23.40 16.20 16.93
C TYR A 6 -22.97 16.48 18.37
N SER A 7 -23.86 17.07 19.17
CA SER A 7 -23.60 17.36 20.59
C SER A 7 -24.17 16.26 21.47
N LEU A 8 -23.34 15.73 22.38
CA LEU A 8 -23.71 14.70 23.35
C LEU A 8 -23.60 15.27 24.76
N MET A 9 -24.56 14.96 25.63
CA MET A 9 -24.43 15.18 27.07
C MET A 9 -23.94 13.89 27.72
N LEU A 10 -22.78 13.96 28.37
CA LEU A 10 -22.12 12.85 29.08
C LEU A 10 -21.73 13.35 30.47
N PHE A 11 -21.61 12.44 31.45
CA PHE A 11 -21.05 12.78 32.75
C PHE A 11 -19.56 13.14 32.63
N ASP A 12 -19.08 14.07 33.45
CA ASP A 12 -17.68 14.54 33.41
C ASP A 12 -16.69 13.38 33.60
N GLU A 13 -16.97 12.46 34.52
CA GLU A 13 -16.15 11.25 34.76
C GLU A 13 -16.01 10.38 33.50
N ILE A 14 -17.06 10.31 32.65
CA ILE A 14 -17.02 9.56 31.40
C ILE A 14 -16.13 10.30 30.39
N VAL A 15 -16.23 11.62 30.31
CA VAL A 15 -15.42 12.43 29.39
C VAL A 15 -13.93 12.28 29.72
N GLU A 16 -13.56 12.37 31.00
CA GLU A 16 -12.17 12.17 31.45
C GLU A 16 -11.63 10.79 31.08
N LYS A 17 -12.44 9.74 31.23
CA LYS A 17 -12.04 8.38 30.83
C LYS A 17 -11.90 8.22 29.32
N ILE A 18 -12.80 8.81 28.54
CA ILE A 18 -12.70 8.83 27.07
C ILE A 18 -11.41 9.53 26.64
N ASP A 19 -11.03 10.63 27.30
CA ASP A 19 -9.80 11.37 26.99
C ASP A 19 -8.56 10.55 27.25
N GLN A 20 -8.53 9.89 28.42
CA GLN A 20 -7.44 9.01 28.78
C GLN A 20 -7.27 7.90 27.73
N ILE A 21 -8.36 7.20 27.40
CA ILE A 21 -8.35 6.11 26.41
C ILE A 21 -7.96 6.62 25.02
N ALA A 22 -8.43 7.81 24.63
CA ALA A 22 -8.10 8.40 23.33
C ALA A 22 -6.60 8.71 23.25
N TYR A 23 -6.02 9.28 24.32
CA TYR A 23 -4.60 9.56 24.43
C TYR A 23 -3.76 8.28 24.38
N GLU A 24 -4.10 7.27 25.19
CA GLU A 24 -3.41 5.97 25.21
C GLU A 24 -3.44 5.28 23.84
N ASN A 25 -4.53 5.44 23.10
CA ASN A 25 -4.72 4.86 21.76
C ASN A 25 -4.20 5.73 20.61
N ASN A 26 -3.52 6.86 20.89
CA ASN A 26 -3.06 7.83 19.89
C ASN A 26 -4.18 8.24 18.89
N THR A 27 -5.39 8.50 19.39
CA THR A 27 -6.55 8.91 18.61
C THR A 27 -7.24 10.13 19.24
N ASN A 28 -8.32 10.61 18.64
CA ASN A 28 -9.12 11.72 19.20
C ASN A 28 -10.49 11.24 19.71
N ARG A 29 -11.11 12.04 20.58
CA ARG A 29 -12.43 11.75 21.19
C ARG A 29 -13.47 11.36 20.15
N SER A 30 -13.60 12.16 19.08
CA SER A 30 -14.61 11.95 18.05
C SER A 30 -14.42 10.62 17.32
N GLN A 31 -13.18 10.24 17.02
CA GLN A 31 -12.88 8.96 16.39
C GLN A 31 -13.13 7.80 17.35
N LEU A 32 -12.69 7.90 18.61
CA LEU A 32 -12.92 6.87 19.62
C LEU A 32 -14.42 6.61 19.83
N ILE A 33 -15.21 7.66 20.04
CA ILE A 33 -16.66 7.56 20.22
C ILE A 33 -17.31 6.96 18.97
N ASN A 34 -16.91 7.41 17.77
CA ASN A 34 -17.43 6.88 16.52
C ASN A 34 -17.15 5.38 16.37
N ASP A 35 -15.94 4.92 16.71
CA ASP A 35 -15.58 3.50 16.61
C ASP A 35 -16.36 2.64 17.63
N ILE A 36 -16.54 3.12 18.87
CA ILE A 36 -17.36 2.44 19.90
C ILE A 36 -18.83 2.34 19.46
N LEU A 37 -19.39 3.45 18.94
CA LEU A 37 -20.79 3.47 18.49
C LEU A 37 -20.99 2.55 17.29
N ALA A 38 -20.06 2.58 16.33
CA ALA A 38 -20.10 1.72 15.15
C ALA A 38 -20.05 0.24 15.55
N GLU A 39 -19.12 -0.14 16.43
CA GLU A 39 -19.04 -1.50 16.98
C GLU A 39 -20.37 -1.92 17.63
N LYS A 40 -20.95 -1.05 18.46
CA LYS A 40 -22.20 -1.34 19.17
C LYS A 40 -23.39 -1.61 18.24
N ILE A 41 -23.42 -1.00 17.06
CA ILE A 41 -24.50 -1.16 16.07
C ILE A 41 -24.11 -2.07 14.90
N GLY A 42 -22.97 -2.76 14.98
CA GLY A 42 -22.51 -3.67 13.94
C GLY A 42 -22.07 -2.99 12.64
N LEU A 43 -21.67 -1.71 12.69
CA LEU A 43 -21.06 -1.00 11.57
C LEU A 43 -19.54 -1.03 11.67
N VAL A 44 -18.88 -1.14 10.52
CA VAL A 44 -17.42 -1.03 10.42
C VAL A 44 -17.07 0.36 9.91
N THR A 45 -16.33 1.14 10.69
CA THR A 45 -15.87 2.46 10.28
C THR A 45 -14.79 2.33 9.19
N PRO A 46 -14.60 3.35 8.33
CA PRO A 46 -13.50 3.35 7.37
C PRO A 46 -12.13 3.18 8.05
N GLU A 47 -11.95 3.73 9.26
CA GLU A 47 -10.72 3.58 10.04
C GLU A 47 -10.51 2.14 10.53
N GLN A 48 -11.54 1.50 11.08
CA GLN A 48 -11.50 0.08 11.46
C GLN A 48 -11.25 -0.83 10.25
N LYS A 49 -11.82 -0.48 9.09
CA LYS A 49 -11.59 -1.21 7.84
C LYS A 49 -10.13 -1.15 7.40
N ILE A 50 -9.53 0.04 7.43
CA ILE A 50 -8.10 0.21 7.15
C ILE A 50 -7.27 -0.62 8.12
N GLN A 51 -7.56 -0.56 9.41
CA GLN A 51 -6.81 -1.32 10.41
C GLN A 51 -6.80 -2.82 10.12
N LYS A 52 -7.97 -3.40 9.81
CA LYS A 52 -8.08 -4.82 9.45
C LYS A 52 -7.29 -5.16 8.17
N ILE A 53 -7.31 -4.27 7.16
CA ILE A 53 -6.50 -4.45 5.95
C ILE A 53 -5.00 -4.43 6.29
N LEU A 54 -4.55 -3.51 7.14
CA LEU A 54 -3.14 -3.43 7.55
C LEU A 54 -2.69 -4.68 8.30
N GLU A 55 -3.54 -5.21 9.19
CA GLU A 55 -3.29 -6.46 9.94
C GLU A 55 -3.20 -7.68 8.99
N GLN A 56 -4.15 -7.83 8.07
CA GLN A 56 -4.11 -8.93 7.10
C GLN A 56 -2.93 -8.81 6.12
N LEU A 57 -2.52 -7.59 5.75
CA LEU A 57 -1.30 -7.38 4.97
C LEU A 57 -0.06 -7.85 5.75
N ASP A 58 0.07 -7.49 7.03
CA ASP A 58 1.18 -7.96 7.88
C ASP A 58 1.24 -9.50 7.90
N GLU A 59 0.11 -10.15 8.19
CA GLU A 59 -0.02 -11.62 8.18
C GLU A 59 0.41 -12.23 6.84
N ASN A 60 -0.10 -11.70 5.72
CA ASN A 60 0.18 -12.18 4.36
C ASN A 60 1.66 -12.07 3.95
N PHE A 61 2.42 -11.20 4.61
CA PHE A 61 3.83 -10.93 4.31
C PHE A 61 4.81 -11.41 5.38
N SER A 62 4.33 -11.91 6.53
CA SER A 62 5.12 -12.35 7.68
C SER A 62 6.33 -13.24 7.34
N ASP A 63 6.21 -14.13 6.35
CA ASP A 63 7.29 -15.04 5.92
C ASP A 63 8.23 -14.46 4.84
N THR A 64 7.89 -13.32 4.23
CA THR A 64 8.55 -12.83 3.00
C THR A 64 9.10 -11.42 3.10
N LEU A 65 8.46 -10.54 3.87
CA LEU A 65 8.86 -9.17 4.10
C LEU A 65 8.81 -8.86 5.60
N SER A 66 9.82 -8.16 6.11
CA SER A 66 9.78 -7.71 7.50
C SER A 66 9.04 -6.39 7.61
N VAL A 67 8.04 -6.33 8.48
CA VAL A 67 7.42 -5.07 8.88
C VAL A 67 8.43 -4.22 9.61
N SER A 68 8.52 -2.96 9.18
CA SER A 68 9.42 -1.95 9.75
C SER A 68 8.67 -0.86 10.51
N GLN A 69 7.40 -0.61 10.17
CA GLN A 69 6.55 0.35 10.86
C GLN A 69 5.07 0.08 10.52
N ILE A 70 4.18 0.22 11.50
CA ILE A 70 2.73 0.28 11.31
C ILE A 70 2.21 1.53 12.02
N ASN A 71 1.45 2.36 11.30
CA ASN A 71 0.70 3.47 11.87
C ASN A 71 -0.78 3.11 11.83
N LYS A 72 -1.39 3.00 13.01
CA LYS A 72 -2.78 2.57 13.20
C LYS A 72 -3.72 3.36 12.30
N ASN A 73 -4.64 2.65 11.63
CA ASN A 73 -5.66 3.19 10.73
C ASN A 73 -5.12 4.01 9.54
N SER A 74 -3.82 3.92 9.20
CA SER A 74 -3.17 4.83 8.25
C SER A 74 -2.21 4.16 7.28
N SER A 75 -1.18 3.48 7.78
CA SER A 75 -0.11 2.96 6.91
C SER A 75 0.66 1.76 7.48
N ILE A 76 1.26 0.99 6.59
CA ILE A 76 2.19 -0.10 6.89
C ILE A 76 3.41 0.00 5.99
N GLN A 77 4.60 -0.26 6.56
CA GLN A 77 5.87 -0.19 5.85
C GLN A 77 6.65 -1.49 6.01
N PHE A 78 7.09 -2.05 4.89
CA PHE A 78 7.94 -3.22 4.81
C PHE A 78 9.36 -2.85 4.37
N GLY A 79 10.34 -3.62 4.84
CA GLY A 79 11.74 -3.49 4.42
C GLY A 79 12.31 -4.81 3.93
N LYS A 80 13.11 -4.76 2.87
CA LYS A 80 13.82 -5.93 2.34
C LYS A 80 15.19 -5.55 1.79
N SER A 81 16.16 -6.43 1.93
CA SER A 81 17.43 -6.33 1.21
C SER A 81 17.33 -6.99 -0.15
N LEU A 82 17.59 -6.24 -1.21
CA LEU A 82 17.63 -6.75 -2.57
C LEU A 82 18.88 -7.60 -2.77
N LYS A 83 18.77 -8.71 -3.50
CA LYS A 83 19.90 -9.57 -3.88
C LYS A 83 20.64 -9.00 -5.10
N TYR A 84 21.19 -7.80 -4.94
CA TYR A 84 22.02 -7.11 -5.94
C TYR A 84 23.28 -6.54 -5.27
N LYS A 85 24.27 -6.08 -6.05
CA LYS A 85 25.54 -5.53 -5.56
C LYS A 85 25.33 -4.62 -4.33
N TYR A 86 26.09 -4.88 -3.26
CA TYR A 86 26.01 -4.16 -1.97
C TYR A 86 24.69 -4.28 -1.19
N ARG A 87 23.78 -5.18 -1.60
CA ARG A 87 22.51 -5.53 -0.93
C ARG A 87 21.68 -4.30 -0.52
N PRO A 88 21.27 -3.45 -1.48
CA PRO A 88 20.56 -2.22 -1.15
C PRO A 88 19.24 -2.54 -0.44
N LYS A 89 18.84 -1.67 0.49
CA LYS A 89 17.57 -1.80 1.21
C LYS A 89 16.45 -1.13 0.42
N VAL A 90 15.46 -1.93 0.05
CA VAL A 90 14.20 -1.48 -0.55
C VAL A 90 13.14 -1.37 0.53
N ARG A 91 12.31 -0.35 0.41
CA ARG A 91 11.18 -0.07 1.28
C ARG A 91 9.91 -0.04 0.46
N TYR A 92 8.89 -0.74 0.96
CA TYR A 92 7.53 -0.70 0.45
C TYR A 92 6.65 -0.05 1.52
N SER A 93 5.74 0.84 1.14
CA SER A 93 4.84 1.52 2.07
C SER A 93 3.45 1.61 1.46
N TYR A 94 2.46 1.04 2.14
CA TYR A 94 1.06 1.32 1.85
C TYR A 94 0.56 2.44 2.75
N GLU A 95 -0.04 3.46 2.14
CA GLU A 95 -0.71 4.56 2.83
C GLU A 95 -2.14 4.69 2.32
N PHE A 96 -3.10 4.90 3.22
CA PHE A 96 -4.48 5.18 2.84
C PHE A 96 -4.75 6.67 2.80
N ILE A 97 -5.08 7.19 1.61
CA ILE A 97 -5.37 8.61 1.40
C ILE A 97 -6.85 8.84 1.11
N SER A 98 -7.32 10.05 1.41
CA SER A 98 -8.72 10.42 1.21
C SER A 98 -8.94 11.06 -0.16
N SER A 99 -9.98 10.63 -0.85
CA SER A 99 -10.50 11.20 -2.11
C SER A 99 -11.93 11.72 -1.92
N LYS A 100 -12.50 12.30 -2.98
CA LYS A 100 -13.92 12.67 -3.01
C LYS A 100 -14.86 11.46 -2.98
N ARG A 101 -14.39 10.28 -3.40
CA ARG A 101 -15.18 9.04 -3.51
C ARG A 101 -15.06 8.13 -2.29
N GLY A 102 -13.92 8.19 -1.60
CA GLY A 102 -13.66 7.36 -0.42
C GLY A 102 -12.22 7.49 0.06
N LYS A 103 -11.74 6.51 0.83
CA LYS A 103 -10.29 6.34 1.02
C LYS A 103 -9.82 5.20 0.13
N TYR A 104 -8.58 5.29 -0.33
CA TYR A 104 -7.94 4.29 -1.18
C TYR A 104 -6.47 4.12 -0.82
N ALA A 105 -5.90 2.98 -1.19
CA ALA A 105 -4.50 2.66 -0.90
C ALA A 105 -3.54 3.26 -1.95
N VAL A 106 -2.36 3.67 -1.51
CA VAL A 106 -1.24 4.08 -2.35
C VAL A 106 -0.02 3.29 -1.92
N LEU A 107 0.60 2.57 -2.87
CA LEU A 107 1.90 1.94 -2.68
C LEU A 107 3.00 2.94 -3.03
N LYS A 108 3.99 3.05 -2.15
CA LYS A 108 5.26 3.74 -2.41
C LYS A 108 6.42 2.76 -2.29
N ILE A 109 7.27 2.73 -3.30
CA ILE A 109 8.50 1.92 -3.31
C ILE A 109 9.70 2.84 -3.43
N SER A 110 10.72 2.61 -2.60
CA SER A 110 11.94 3.42 -2.62
C SER A 110 13.15 2.63 -2.19
N SER A 111 14.32 3.01 -2.71
CA SER A 111 15.62 2.53 -2.24
C SER A 111 16.42 3.71 -1.71
N ARG A 112 17.17 3.49 -0.62
CA ARG A 112 18.13 4.48 -0.11
C ARG A 112 19.52 4.09 -0.57
N THR A 113 19.83 4.34 -1.84
CA THR A 113 21.17 4.17 -2.39
C THR A 113 21.78 5.52 -2.75
N LYS A 114 23.11 5.59 -2.66
CA LYS A 114 23.92 6.72 -3.16
C LYS A 114 24.60 6.40 -4.50
N SER A 115 24.47 5.16 -4.98
CA SER A 115 25.00 4.75 -6.27
C SER A 115 24.07 5.22 -7.38
N GLU A 116 24.59 6.08 -8.25
CA GLU A 116 23.89 6.62 -9.42
C GLU A 116 23.48 5.50 -10.39
N ASN A 117 24.39 4.57 -10.71
CA ASN A 117 24.08 3.41 -11.55
C ASN A 117 22.91 2.55 -10.99
N LEU A 118 22.90 2.30 -9.67
CA LEU A 118 21.80 1.54 -9.07
C LEU A 118 20.47 2.32 -9.10
N ASN A 119 20.54 3.63 -8.93
CA ASN A 119 19.42 4.54 -9.07
C ASN A 119 18.85 4.52 -10.49
N ASP A 120 19.70 4.54 -11.52
CA ASP A 120 19.29 4.42 -12.93
C ASP A 120 18.57 3.09 -13.18
N HIS A 121 19.08 1.98 -12.62
CA HIS A 121 18.42 0.68 -12.72
C HIS A 121 17.05 0.65 -12.04
N PHE A 122 16.86 1.35 -10.92
CA PHE A 122 15.54 1.49 -10.30
C PHE A 122 14.60 2.30 -11.18
N ASP A 123 15.06 3.40 -11.76
CA ASP A 123 14.24 4.23 -12.64
C ASP A 123 13.82 3.47 -13.90
N GLU A 124 14.74 2.72 -14.51
CA GLU A 124 14.44 1.84 -15.65
C GLU A 124 13.44 0.74 -15.27
N PHE A 125 13.64 0.06 -14.14
CA PHE A 125 12.69 -0.95 -13.66
C PHE A 125 11.28 -0.36 -13.47
N PHE A 126 11.17 0.78 -12.79
CA PHE A 126 9.88 1.40 -12.52
C PHE A 126 9.20 1.90 -13.80
N LYS A 127 9.97 2.40 -14.76
CA LYS A 127 9.46 2.76 -16.08
C LYS A 127 8.90 1.55 -16.82
N LEU A 128 9.62 0.42 -16.84
CA LEU A 128 9.15 -0.81 -17.48
C LEU A 128 7.85 -1.31 -16.87
N ILE A 129 7.72 -1.31 -15.55
CA ILE A 129 6.47 -1.69 -14.87
C ILE A 129 5.33 -0.75 -15.25
N ALA A 130 5.55 0.56 -15.24
CA ALA A 130 4.52 1.53 -15.63
C ALA A 130 4.07 1.36 -17.09
N ASP A 131 5.01 1.10 -18.01
CA ASP A 131 4.71 0.84 -19.42
C ASP A 131 3.89 -0.45 -19.59
N ILE A 132 4.23 -1.52 -18.84
CA ILE A 132 3.47 -2.78 -18.82
C ILE A 132 2.05 -2.55 -18.29
N GLU A 133 1.89 -1.84 -17.17
CA GLU A 133 0.58 -1.52 -16.60
C GLU A 133 -0.29 -0.76 -17.60
N LYS A 134 0.26 0.27 -18.23
CA LYS A 134 -0.43 1.07 -19.24
C LYS A 134 -0.88 0.23 -20.43
N ALA A 135 -0.02 -0.68 -20.90
CA ALA A 135 -0.35 -1.58 -22.00
C ALA A 135 -1.43 -2.62 -21.62
N GLN A 136 -1.46 -3.05 -20.36
CA GLN A 136 -2.36 -4.11 -19.89
C GLN A 136 -3.71 -3.63 -19.39
N GLN A 137 -3.81 -2.43 -18.83
CA GLN A 137 -5.06 -1.90 -18.26
C GLN A 137 -5.81 -0.97 -19.24
N GLY A 138 -5.17 -0.46 -20.30
CA GLY A 138 -5.79 0.58 -21.14
C GLY A 138 -5.75 1.94 -20.43
N ASP A 139 -6.46 2.93 -20.97
CA ASP A 139 -6.39 4.36 -20.62
C ASP A 139 -6.93 4.67 -19.19
N HIS A 140 -6.24 4.18 -18.15
CA HIS A 140 -6.54 4.49 -16.75
C HIS A 140 -5.82 5.77 -16.32
N ARG A 141 -6.56 6.62 -15.61
CA ARG A 141 -6.17 7.96 -15.15
C ARG A 141 -5.32 7.95 -13.87
N ASP A 142 -4.99 6.77 -13.35
CA ASP A 142 -4.31 6.56 -12.07
C ASP A 142 -2.78 6.62 -12.17
N LEU A 143 -2.25 6.90 -13.36
CA LEU A 143 -0.84 7.23 -13.56
C LEU A 143 -0.60 8.64 -13.05
N VAL A 144 -0.59 8.81 -11.73
CA VAL A 144 0.16 9.92 -11.16
C VAL A 144 1.62 9.65 -11.52
N GLU A 145 2.08 10.29 -12.60
CA GLU A 145 3.48 10.39 -13.01
C GLU A 145 4.29 11.00 -11.86
N ASN A 146 4.63 10.20 -10.86
CA ASN A 146 5.52 10.59 -9.79
C ASN A 146 6.63 9.55 -9.66
N LEU A 147 7.31 9.26 -10.78
CA LEU A 147 8.72 8.87 -10.78
C LEU A 147 9.51 10.05 -10.20
N THR A 148 9.44 10.22 -8.88
CA THR A 148 10.12 11.29 -8.17
C THR A 148 11.35 10.70 -7.51
N ASN A 149 12.50 10.86 -8.18
CA ASN A 149 13.82 10.62 -7.57
C ASN A 149 13.99 9.17 -7.05
N HIS A 150 14.00 8.18 -7.96
CA HIS A 150 14.20 6.75 -7.65
C HIS A 150 13.10 6.13 -6.78
N LYS A 151 11.87 6.62 -6.96
CA LYS A 151 10.68 6.15 -6.26
C LYS A 151 9.58 5.81 -7.25
N PHE A 152 8.80 4.81 -6.86
CA PHE A 152 7.60 4.42 -7.57
C PHE A 152 6.39 4.64 -6.68
N ILE A 153 5.34 5.23 -7.23
CA ILE A 153 4.08 5.50 -6.54
C ILE A 153 2.96 4.93 -7.39
N ARG A 154 2.16 4.02 -6.82
CA ARG A 154 0.96 3.46 -7.46
C ARG A 154 -0.24 3.68 -6.57
N ALA A 155 -1.19 4.48 -7.05
CA ALA A 155 -2.52 4.63 -6.45
C ALA A 155 -3.41 3.47 -6.86
N PHE A 156 -4.29 2.98 -5.99
CA PHE A 156 -5.29 1.95 -6.31
C PHE A 156 -6.68 2.56 -6.13
N GLU A 157 -7.04 3.54 -6.98
CA GLU A 157 -8.26 4.34 -6.79
C GLU A 157 -9.53 3.52 -7.02
N ASP A 158 -9.49 2.58 -7.98
CA ASP A 158 -10.60 1.68 -8.26
C ASP A 158 -10.45 0.36 -7.49
N GLU A 159 -9.27 -0.28 -7.51
CA GLU A 159 -9.05 -1.65 -6.99
C GLU A 159 -8.92 -1.74 -5.46
N ALA A 160 -8.64 -0.62 -4.78
CA ALA A 160 -8.51 -0.58 -3.32
C ALA A 160 -9.32 0.56 -2.69
N GLU A 161 -10.42 0.96 -3.34
CA GLU A 161 -11.38 1.85 -2.70
C GLU A 161 -12.08 1.12 -1.55
N LEU A 162 -12.21 1.78 -0.39
CA LEU A 162 -12.88 1.21 0.78
C LEU A 162 -14.40 0.97 0.60
N THR A 163 -14.95 1.15 -0.59
CA THR A 163 -16.30 0.69 -0.97
C THR A 163 -16.33 -0.84 -1.12
N GLN A 164 -15.24 -1.45 -1.59
CA GLN A 164 -15.07 -2.91 -1.71
C GLN A 164 -14.83 -3.58 -0.36
N ASP A 165 -15.13 -4.86 -0.18
CA ASP A 165 -14.90 -5.56 1.08
C ASP A 165 -13.40 -5.70 1.45
N ILE A 166 -13.12 -6.00 2.73
CA ILE A 166 -11.75 -6.05 3.28
C ILE A 166 -10.90 -7.10 2.58
N GLU A 167 -11.47 -8.27 2.28
CA GLU A 167 -10.74 -9.40 1.72
C GLU A 167 -10.32 -9.11 0.28
N THR A 168 -11.25 -8.60 -0.53
CA THR A 168 -10.96 -8.20 -1.92
C THR A 168 -9.86 -7.14 -1.97
N VAL A 169 -9.95 -6.09 -1.14
CA VAL A 169 -8.92 -5.05 -1.10
C VAL A 169 -7.56 -5.64 -0.68
N THR A 170 -7.54 -6.42 0.39
CA THR A 170 -6.29 -7.00 0.92
C THR A 170 -5.63 -7.96 -0.08
N ASP A 171 -6.41 -8.82 -0.73
CA ASP A 171 -5.92 -9.76 -1.74
C ASP A 171 -5.33 -9.02 -2.94
N ASN A 172 -6.02 -8.00 -3.46
CA ASN A 172 -5.52 -7.15 -4.54
C ASN A 172 -4.17 -6.49 -4.19
N LEU A 173 -4.07 -5.87 -3.02
CA LEU A 173 -2.83 -5.22 -2.55
C LEU A 173 -1.72 -6.25 -2.34
N THR A 174 -2.06 -7.42 -1.76
CA THR A 174 -1.10 -8.50 -1.51
C THR A 174 -0.53 -9.04 -2.82
N ARG A 175 -1.39 -9.34 -3.81
CA ARG A 175 -0.98 -9.84 -5.12
C ARG A 175 -0.07 -8.85 -5.83
N TYR A 176 -0.44 -7.57 -5.84
CA TYR A 176 0.37 -6.55 -6.49
C TYR A 176 1.75 -6.43 -5.84
N LEU A 177 1.83 -6.36 -4.51
CA LEU A 177 3.11 -6.23 -3.81
C LEU A 177 3.99 -7.49 -3.98
N LYS A 178 3.40 -8.70 -3.98
CA LYS A 178 4.14 -9.95 -4.30
C LYS A 178 4.67 -9.93 -5.74
N MET A 179 3.83 -9.52 -6.69
CA MET A 179 4.20 -9.40 -8.10
C MET A 179 5.38 -8.44 -8.28
N ILE A 180 5.29 -7.21 -7.74
CA ILE A 180 6.34 -6.21 -7.95
C ILE A 180 7.64 -6.55 -7.20
N ASP A 181 7.59 -7.20 -6.03
CA ASP A 181 8.77 -7.70 -5.35
C ASP A 181 9.45 -8.84 -6.15
N ARG A 182 8.67 -9.78 -6.69
CA ARG A 182 9.20 -10.84 -7.57
C ARG A 182 9.83 -10.24 -8.83
N ALA A 183 9.10 -9.35 -9.50
CA ALA A 183 9.53 -8.64 -10.69
C ALA A 183 10.86 -7.91 -10.45
N MET A 184 10.97 -7.18 -9.34
CA MET A 184 12.18 -6.45 -8.96
C MET A 184 13.36 -7.40 -8.72
N ASN A 185 13.17 -8.49 -7.97
CA ASN A 185 14.25 -9.46 -7.73
C ASN A 185 14.73 -10.09 -9.05
N VAL A 186 13.82 -10.42 -9.96
CA VAL A 186 14.13 -11.00 -11.26
C VAL A 186 14.87 -10.00 -12.15
N TYR A 187 14.38 -8.76 -12.24
CA TYR A 187 15.03 -7.69 -12.99
C TYR A 187 16.48 -7.50 -12.56
N PHE A 188 16.72 -7.28 -11.27
CA PHE A 188 18.07 -7.04 -10.74
C PHE A 188 18.98 -8.27 -10.83
N SER A 189 18.43 -9.48 -10.90
CA SER A 189 19.24 -10.68 -11.15
C SER A 189 19.76 -10.80 -12.58
N LYS A 190 19.17 -10.07 -13.53
CA LYS A 190 19.45 -10.19 -14.97
C LYS A 190 19.87 -8.89 -15.65
N VAL A 191 19.77 -7.76 -14.97
CA VAL A 191 19.97 -6.41 -15.57
C VAL A 191 21.37 -6.21 -16.17
N ASP A 192 22.39 -6.91 -15.64
CA ASP A 192 23.76 -6.83 -16.15
C ASP A 192 24.00 -7.78 -17.36
N GLU A 193 23.07 -8.69 -17.68
CA GLU A 193 23.27 -9.79 -18.63
C GLU A 193 22.25 -9.79 -19.79
N ALA A 194 21.02 -9.35 -19.55
CA ALA A 194 19.92 -9.43 -20.49
C ALA A 194 19.65 -8.08 -21.17
N GLY A 195 19.23 -8.12 -22.44
CA GLY A 195 18.77 -6.93 -23.14
C GLY A 195 17.41 -6.45 -22.61
N VAL A 196 17.14 -5.14 -22.76
CA VAL A 196 15.90 -4.51 -22.31
C VAL A 196 14.65 -5.26 -22.78
N LYS A 197 14.62 -5.73 -24.04
CA LYS A 197 13.47 -6.48 -24.59
C LYS A 197 13.18 -7.77 -23.84
N ASP A 198 14.22 -8.51 -23.46
CA ASP A 198 14.06 -9.78 -22.72
C ASP A 198 13.59 -9.50 -21.29
N LEU A 199 14.10 -8.43 -20.67
CA LEU A 199 13.63 -7.97 -19.36
C LEU A 199 12.17 -7.55 -19.43
N THR A 200 11.76 -6.75 -20.43
CA THR A 200 10.36 -6.35 -20.61
C THR A 200 9.43 -7.57 -20.73
N ASN A 201 9.76 -8.53 -21.59
CA ASN A 201 8.95 -9.75 -21.76
C ASN A 201 8.83 -10.55 -20.46
N LEU A 202 9.94 -10.67 -19.71
CA LEU A 202 9.96 -11.38 -18.43
C LEU A 202 9.09 -10.69 -17.38
N LEU A 203 9.18 -9.36 -17.29
CA LEU A 203 8.36 -8.55 -16.39
C LEU A 203 6.87 -8.60 -16.78
N GLU A 204 6.55 -8.55 -18.07
CA GLU A 204 5.18 -8.66 -18.56
C GLU A 204 4.56 -10.01 -18.21
N ASN A 205 5.32 -11.10 -18.34
CA ASN A 205 4.86 -12.43 -17.94
C ASN A 205 4.58 -12.50 -16.44
N ILE A 206 5.48 -11.99 -15.59
CA ILE A 206 5.28 -11.93 -14.14
C ILE A 206 4.02 -11.11 -13.80
N TYR A 207 3.85 -9.95 -14.42
CA TYR A 207 2.67 -9.11 -14.21
C TYR A 207 1.37 -9.83 -14.58
N ARG A 208 1.35 -10.53 -15.72
CA ARG A 208 0.17 -11.29 -16.17
C ARG A 208 -0.15 -12.48 -15.28
N GLU A 209 0.87 -13.22 -14.86
CA GLU A 209 0.72 -14.42 -14.02
C GLU A 209 0.26 -14.08 -12.60
N ASP A 210 0.91 -13.10 -11.97
CA ASP A 210 0.79 -12.88 -10.53
C ASP A 210 -0.28 -11.83 -10.19
N TYR A 211 -0.65 -10.96 -11.14
CA TYR A 211 -1.63 -9.90 -10.90
C TYR A 211 -2.85 -9.96 -11.84
N LYS A 212 -2.67 -10.12 -13.16
CA LYS A 212 -3.80 -10.03 -14.11
C LYS A 212 -4.68 -11.28 -14.22
N LYS A 213 -4.10 -12.49 -14.19
CA LYS A 213 -4.85 -13.75 -14.42
C LYS A 213 -5.99 -14.03 -13.43
N ASN A 214 -5.96 -13.41 -12.26
CA ASN A 214 -6.92 -13.67 -11.18
C ASN A 214 -7.87 -12.48 -10.93
N ASN A 215 -7.83 -11.44 -11.79
CA ASN A 215 -8.70 -10.25 -11.71
C ASN A 215 -9.70 -10.20 -12.90
N GLN A 216 -9.88 -11.33 -13.61
CA GLN A 216 -10.91 -11.57 -14.63
C GLN A 216 -11.90 -12.62 -14.12
#